data_AF-A0A0A1CS55-F1
#
_entry.id   AF-A0A0A1CS55-F1
#
_cell.length_a   1.000
_cell.length_b   1.000
_cell.length_c   1.000
_cell.angle_alpha   90.00
_cell.angle_beta   90.00
_cell.angle_gamma   90.00
#
_symmetry.space_group_name_H-M   'P 1'
#
loop_
_entity.id
_entity.type
_entity.pdbx_description
1 polymer ?
#
loop_
_entity_poly.entity_id
_entity_poly.type
_entity_poly.pdbx_seq_one_letter_code
_entity_poly.pdbx_strand_id
1 'polypeptide(L)' 'MKLTLTEFVSLDGVCQGPGSPEEDTSGGVTCGGWFVPHMDQDFLDLAAA' A
#
# COMPACT_ATOMS: atom_id res chain seq x y z
N MET A 1 9.32 25.13 8.65
CA MET A 1 9.23 24.01 7.69
C MET A 1 8.79 22.77 8.47
N LYS A 2 7.82 21.98 7.97
CA LYS A 2 7.30 20.80 8.68
C LYS A 2 7.33 19.60 7.74
N LEU A 3 7.98 18.51 8.17
CA LEU A 3 7.98 17.24 7.45
C LEU A 3 6.62 16.55 7.66
N THR A 4 6.03 16.05 6.57
CA THR A 4 4.78 15.27 6.60
C THR A 4 5.02 13.97 5.85
N LEU A 5 4.46 12.89 6.37
CA LEU A 5 4.61 11.53 5.85
C LEU A 5 3.27 10.81 5.93
N THR A 6 2.99 9.98 4.92
CA THR A 6 1.84 9.07 4.87
C THR A 6 2.39 7.65 4.73
N GLU A 7 1.99 6.76 5.62
CA GLU A 7 2.44 5.35 5.64
C GLU A 7 1.25 4.41 5.81
N PHE A 8 1.39 3.21 5.25
CA PHE A 8 0.54 2.07 5.56
C PHE A 8 1.31 1.14 6.51
N VAL A 9 0.78 0.96 7.72
CA VAL A 9 1.42 0.16 8.77
C VAL A 9 0.39 -0.82 9.36
N SER A 10 0.81 -2.07 9.55
CA SER A 10 0.00 -3.09 10.22
C SER A 10 -0.05 -2.88 11.74
N LEU A 11 -0.96 -3.59 12.42
CA LEU A 11 -1.11 -3.48 13.88
C LEU A 11 0.15 -3.92 14.65
N ASP A 12 0.93 -4.84 14.08
CA ASP A 12 2.21 -5.32 14.60
C ASP A 12 3.42 -4.48 14.15
N GLY A 13 3.20 -3.37 13.45
CA GLY A 13 4.23 -2.36 13.16
C GLY A 13 5.04 -2.60 11.89
N VAL A 14 4.56 -3.42 10.96
CA VAL A 14 5.23 -3.65 9.67
C VAL A 14 4.79 -2.59 8.66
N CYS A 15 5.74 -1.85 8.10
CA CYS A 15 5.48 -0.94 6.98
C CYS A 15 5.28 -1.74 5.70
N GLN A 16 4.22 -1.42 4.96
CA GLN A 16 3.83 -2.17 3.77
C GLN A 16 3.79 -1.27 2.54
N GLY A 17 4.19 -1.82 1.41
CA GLY A 17 3.68 -1.34 0.14
C GLY A 17 2.18 -1.65 0.04
N PRO A 18 1.40 -0.88 -0.72
CA PRO A 18 -0.01 -1.20 -0.95
C PRO A 18 -0.26 -2.04 -2.22
N GLY A 19 0.51 -1.84 -3.28
CA GLY A 19 0.09 -2.11 -4.65
C GLY A 19 0.76 -3.27 -5.38
N SER A 20 2.00 -3.66 -5.03
CA SER A 20 2.73 -4.67 -5.82
C SER A 20 2.50 -6.08 -5.25
N PRO A 21 2.14 -7.07 -6.09
CA PRO A 21 2.05 -8.47 -5.66
C PRO A 21 3.37 -9.01 -5.11
N GLU A 22 4.50 -8.49 -5.60
CA GLU A 22 5.87 -8.86 -5.22
C GLU A 22 6.47 -7.93 -4.15
N GLU A 23 5.64 -7.35 -3.28
CA GLU A 23 6.10 -6.58 -2.13
C GLU A 23 7.04 -7.37 -1.20
N ASP A 24 7.85 -6.64 -0.43
CA ASP A 24 8.78 -7.24 0.51
C ASP A 24 8.03 -8.10 1.53
N THR A 25 8.44 -9.36 1.62
CA THR A 25 7.85 -10.36 2.51
C THR A 25 8.59 -10.48 3.83
N SER A 26 9.65 -9.68 4.03
CA SER A 26 10.35 -9.59 5.30
C SER A 26 9.38 -9.20 6.43
N GLY A 27 9.55 -9.79 7.60
CA GLY A 27 8.61 -9.58 8.72
C GLY A 27 7.31 -10.41 8.66
N GLY A 28 7.13 -11.27 7.65
CA GLY A 28 6.06 -12.27 7.62
C GLY A 28 4.77 -11.86 6.89
N VAL A 29 4.78 -10.71 6.23
CA VAL A 29 3.68 -10.27 5.36
C VAL A 29 3.77 -11.02 4.03
N THR A 30 2.68 -11.69 3.62
CA THR A 30 2.63 -12.45 2.35
C THR A 30 1.49 -12.01 1.44
N CYS A 31 0.77 -10.95 1.82
CA CYS A 31 -0.39 -10.42 1.10
C CYS A 31 -0.03 -9.17 0.29
N GLY A 32 1.01 -9.24 -0.54
CA GLY A 32 1.37 -8.15 -1.45
C GLY A 32 0.22 -7.77 -2.38
N GLY A 33 0.11 -6.49 -2.72
CA GLY A 33 -0.91 -5.98 -3.63
C GLY A 33 -2.32 -5.96 -3.04
N TRP A 34 -2.44 -6.04 -1.71
CA TRP A 34 -3.72 -6.04 -0.98
C TRP A 34 -4.60 -4.81 -1.27
N PHE A 35 -4.02 -3.68 -1.67
CA PHE A 35 -4.77 -2.46 -1.96
C PHE A 35 -5.52 -2.53 -3.29
N VAL A 36 -4.92 -3.17 -4.31
CA VAL A 36 -5.42 -3.13 -5.70
C VAL A 36 -6.87 -3.62 -5.83
N PRO A 37 -7.29 -4.72 -5.16
CA PRO A 37 -8.67 -5.19 -5.22
C PRO A 37 -9.72 -4.24 -4.61
N HIS A 38 -9.30 -3.22 -3.86
CA HIS A 38 -10.19 -2.31 -3.13
C HIS A 38 -10.25 -0.90 -3.73
N MET A 39 -9.58 -0.67 -4.86
CA MET A 39 -9.61 0.62 -5.55
C MET A 39 -10.98 0.84 -6.19
N ASP A 40 -11.53 2.04 -6.02
CA ASP A 40 -12.75 2.44 -6.72
C ASP A 40 -12.44 2.95 -8.14
N GLN A 41 -13.49 3.12 -8.94
CA GLN A 41 -13.34 3.56 -10.32
C GLN A 41 -12.76 4.98 -10.41
N ASP A 42 -13.16 5.88 -9.51
CA ASP A 42 -12.70 7.26 -9.49
C ASP A 42 -11.18 7.34 -9.27
N PHE A 43 -10.64 6.51 -8.37
CA PHE A 43 -9.22 6.39 -8.15
C PHE A 43 -8.51 5.86 -9.40
N LEU A 44 -9.04 4.79 -10.03
CA LEU A 44 -8.44 4.19 -11.21
C LEU A 44 -8.38 5.16 -12.39
N ASP A 45 -9.45 5.94 -12.60
CA ASP A 45 -9.51 6.96 -13.64
C ASP A 45 -8.46 8.07 -13.41
N LEU A 46 -8.26 8.49 -12.16
CA LEU A 46 -7.23 9.45 -11.80
C LEU A 46 -5.80 8.90 -12.00
N ALA A 47 -5.58 7.63 -11.64
CA ALA A 47 -4.25 7.01 -11.73
C ALA A 47 -3.81 6.68 -13.17
N ALA A 48 -4.77 6.55 -14.08
CA ALA A 48 -4.52 6.27 -15.50
C ALA A 48 -4.25 7.54 -16.35
N ALA A 49 -4.44 8.73 -15.77
CA ALA A 49 -4.20 10.03 -16.42
C ALA A 49 -2.73 10.48 -16.31
#